data_AF-A0A9X2P1Z8-F1
#
_entry.id   AF-A0A9X2P1Z8-F1
#
_cell.length_a   1.000
_cell.length_b   1.000
_cell.length_c   1.000
_cell.angle_alpha   90.00
_cell.angle_beta   90.00
_cell.angle_gamma   90.00
#
_symmetry.space_group_name_H-M   'P 1'
#
loop_
_entity.id
_entity.type
_entity.pdbx_description
1 polymer ?
#
loop_
_entity_poly.entity_id
_entity_poly.type
_entity_poly.pdbx_seq_one_letter_code
_entity_poly.pdbx_strand_id
1 'polypeptide(L)'
;MVDLNDFKQQSECFYKNEHYSVRDNGAVLRLPLDPTRPRPTDNKWTPGKINNKSGYFEIATVPIHRIIATAFHGEPPTKEHVVDHIDTNKQNNRPENLRWVTRLENILLNPITARRIELVCGSIEEFLADPSKFRDKFQEPNYAWMCTVSVQEAQASKSRLLAWAESNKPLRGGKLGDWIHNRRSQNVRIEEVPEFTNSLTLNAKQKSWKTPTEFPCCPQQFGTNPILEYSEKLKVKKVFSLNQYSKSIIENFAISKDETVLWIMCKSSDENAIKPYSLAEVTYLNDYFVHNYLGSFFKKDGAEKQFTLAQGLEWTGGETFDEQC
;
A
#
# COMPACT_ATOMS: atom_id res chain seq x y z
N MET A 1 4.45 19.81 -4.48
CA MET A 1 4.09 20.25 -5.85
C MET A 1 4.66 19.19 -6.77
N VAL A 2 3.84 18.57 -7.63
CA VAL A 2 4.34 17.56 -8.59
C VAL A 2 5.27 18.27 -9.55
N ASP A 3 6.48 17.74 -9.69
CA ASP A 3 7.41 18.21 -10.71
C ASP A 3 6.82 17.90 -12.08
N LEU A 4 6.56 18.96 -12.87
CA LEU A 4 6.01 18.81 -14.21
C LEU A 4 6.92 18.01 -15.14
N ASN A 5 8.21 17.93 -14.81
CA ASN A 5 9.22 17.23 -15.58
C ASN A 5 9.47 15.79 -15.10
N ASP A 6 8.93 15.39 -13.95
CA ASP A 6 8.96 14.00 -13.49
C ASP A 6 7.80 13.22 -14.13
N PHE A 7 8.02 12.73 -15.35
CA PHE A 7 7.08 11.90 -16.11
C PHE A 7 7.85 10.87 -16.94
N LYS A 8 7.22 9.73 -17.26
CA LYS A 8 7.84 8.68 -18.10
C LYS A 8 7.12 8.52 -19.43
N GLN A 9 5.82 8.76 -19.45
CA GLN A 9 4.97 8.60 -20.61
C GLN A 9 4.22 9.89 -20.93
N GLN A 10 4.05 10.12 -22.23
CA GLN A 10 3.21 11.18 -22.77
C GLN A 10 2.30 10.59 -23.85
N SER A 11 1.03 10.99 -23.84
CA SER A 11 0.02 10.58 -24.80
C SER A 11 -0.73 11.82 -25.31
N GLU A 12 -1.43 11.69 -26.43
CA GLU A 12 -2.29 12.74 -26.98
C GLU A 12 -3.73 12.24 -27.09
N CYS A 13 -4.69 13.15 -26.91
CA CYS A 13 -6.11 12.81 -27.10
C CYS A 13 -6.92 14.00 -27.60
N PHE A 14 -8.05 13.67 -28.24
CA PHE A 14 -9.10 14.64 -28.53
C PHE A 14 -10.21 14.47 -27.51
N TYR A 15 -10.62 15.56 -26.87
CA TYR A 15 -11.71 15.53 -25.90
C TYR A 15 -12.53 16.80 -25.99
N LYS A 16 -13.85 16.68 -26.17
CA LYS A 16 -14.78 17.82 -26.37
C LYS A 16 -14.31 18.82 -27.44
N ASN A 17 -13.90 18.32 -28.60
CA ASN A 17 -13.41 19.10 -29.74
C ASN A 17 -12.12 19.91 -29.48
N GLU A 18 -11.38 19.57 -28.42
CA GLU A 18 -10.08 20.16 -28.10
C GLU A 18 -9.01 19.07 -28.17
N HIS A 19 -7.79 19.44 -28.54
CA HIS A 19 -6.64 18.53 -28.63
C HIS A 19 -5.73 18.74 -27.42
N TYR A 20 -5.34 17.66 -26.76
CA TYR A 20 -4.53 17.69 -25.56
C TYR A 20 -3.31 16.78 -25.70
N SER A 21 -2.20 17.23 -25.10
CA SER A 21 -1.07 16.38 -24.73
C SER A 21 -1.09 16.16 -23.22
N VAL A 22 -0.83 14.93 -22.79
CA VAL A 22 -1.05 14.48 -21.42
C VAL A 22 0.14 13.65 -20.95
N ARG A 23 0.59 13.87 -19.72
CA ARG A 23 1.68 13.12 -19.07
C ARG A 23 1.16 12.17 -17.99
N ASP A 24 1.88 11.09 -17.74
CA ASP A 24 1.54 10.10 -16.70
C ASP A 24 1.66 10.62 -15.26
N ASN A 25 2.27 11.79 -15.05
CA ASN A 25 2.23 12.51 -13.78
C ASN A 25 0.95 13.34 -13.56
N GLY A 26 0.01 13.30 -14.51
CA GLY A 26 -1.27 14.00 -14.45
C GLY A 26 -1.24 15.45 -14.94
N ALA A 27 -0.12 15.91 -15.52
CA ALA A 27 -0.05 17.20 -16.19
C ALA A 27 -0.69 17.13 -17.58
N VAL A 28 -1.35 18.21 -17.97
CA VAL A 28 -1.98 18.38 -19.29
C VAL A 28 -1.50 19.65 -19.96
N LEU A 29 -1.47 19.63 -21.29
CA LEU A 29 -1.25 20.77 -22.15
C LEU A 29 -2.35 20.78 -23.21
N ARG A 30 -3.03 21.90 -23.36
CA ARG A 30 -4.00 22.08 -24.47
C ARG A 30 -3.27 22.65 -25.68
N LEU A 31 -3.45 21.98 -26.82
CA LEU A 31 -2.94 22.43 -28.10
C LEU A 31 -3.92 23.42 -28.73
N PRO A 32 -3.45 24.44 -29.47
CA PRO A 32 -4.32 25.38 -30.15
C PRO A 32 -5.02 24.69 -31.33
N LEU A 33 -6.31 24.98 -31.53
CA LEU A 33 -7.06 24.51 -32.70
C LEU A 33 -6.51 25.08 -34.01
N ASP A 34 -6.10 26.35 -33.95
CA ASP A 34 -5.40 27.05 -35.03
C ASP A 34 -4.01 27.44 -34.53
N PRO A 35 -2.92 26.80 -35.03
CA PRO A 35 -1.56 27.11 -34.62
C PRO A 35 -1.16 28.59 -34.81
N THR A 36 -1.84 29.32 -35.71
CA THR A 36 -1.56 30.74 -35.96
C THR A 36 -2.23 31.68 -34.96
N ARG A 37 -3.21 31.18 -34.19
CA ARG A 37 -4.01 31.96 -33.24
C ARG A 37 -4.17 31.23 -31.89
N PRO A 38 -3.07 30.95 -31.17
CA PRO A 38 -3.13 30.27 -29.88
C PRO A 38 -3.78 31.15 -28.82
N ARG A 39 -4.58 30.53 -27.93
CA ARG A 39 -5.08 31.21 -26.73
C ARG A 39 -3.95 31.37 -25.70
N PRO A 40 -4.03 32.33 -24.77
CA PRO A 40 -2.98 32.53 -23.75
C PRO A 40 -2.68 31.31 -22.85
N THR A 41 -3.61 30.35 -22.79
CA THR A 41 -3.51 29.12 -22.00
C THR A 41 -3.10 27.89 -22.83
N ASP A 42 -3.00 28.01 -24.15
CA ASP A 42 -2.55 26.94 -25.03
C ASP A 42 -1.02 26.79 -24.93
N ASN A 43 -0.50 25.62 -25.29
CA ASN A 43 0.93 25.27 -25.30
C ASN A 43 1.64 25.44 -23.94
N LYS A 44 0.89 25.37 -22.84
CA LYS A 44 1.42 25.45 -21.47
C LYS A 44 1.05 24.20 -20.69
N TRP A 45 2.06 23.51 -20.17
CA TRP A 45 1.86 22.41 -19.23
C TRP A 45 1.30 22.94 -17.92
N THR A 46 0.27 22.25 -17.41
CA THR A 46 -0.35 22.61 -16.15
C THR A 46 -0.86 21.34 -15.45
N PRO A 47 -0.79 21.28 -14.10
CA PRO A 47 -1.51 20.26 -13.34
C PRO A 47 -3.01 20.60 -13.23
N GLY A 48 -3.42 21.78 -13.71
CA GLY A 48 -4.77 22.33 -13.61
C GLY A 48 -4.98 23.26 -12.43
N LYS A 49 -6.19 23.82 -12.38
CA LYS A 49 -6.67 24.63 -11.27
C LYS A 49 -7.73 23.87 -10.49
N ILE A 50 -7.63 23.84 -9.16
CA ILE A 50 -8.64 23.20 -8.30
C ILE A 50 -9.96 23.96 -8.41
N ASN A 51 -11.04 23.23 -8.68
CA ASN A 51 -12.40 23.72 -8.49
C ASN A 51 -12.87 23.36 -7.08
N ASN A 52 -12.97 24.35 -6.20
CA ASN A 52 -13.34 24.15 -4.79
C ASN A 52 -14.74 23.56 -4.57
N LYS A 53 -15.63 23.63 -5.57
CA LYS A 53 -16.98 23.02 -5.49
C LYS A 53 -16.94 21.52 -5.78
N SER A 54 -16.18 21.12 -6.81
CA SER A 54 -16.15 19.72 -7.28
C SER A 54 -15.00 18.90 -6.69
N GLY A 55 -13.95 19.57 -6.22
CA GLY A 55 -12.71 18.98 -5.73
C GLY A 55 -11.74 18.53 -6.83
N TYR A 56 -12.13 18.67 -8.11
CA TYR A 56 -11.31 18.25 -9.25
C TYR A 56 -10.40 19.37 -9.76
N PHE A 57 -9.28 18.98 -10.35
CA PHE A 57 -8.51 19.87 -11.20
C PHE A 57 -9.18 20.06 -12.56
N GLU A 58 -9.20 21.31 -13.02
CA GLU A 58 -9.78 21.70 -14.30
C GLU A 58 -8.80 22.53 -15.14
N ILE A 59 -8.91 22.37 -16.45
CA ILE A 59 -8.31 23.25 -17.47
C ILE A 59 -9.46 23.82 -18.31
N ALA A 60 -9.61 25.15 -18.33
CA ALA A 60 -10.69 25.83 -19.03
C ALA A 60 -12.09 25.20 -18.76
N THR A 61 -12.42 24.99 -17.48
CA THR A 61 -13.68 24.37 -16.99
C THR A 61 -13.88 22.89 -17.36
N VAL A 62 -12.86 22.25 -17.94
CA VAL A 62 -12.89 20.82 -18.25
C VAL A 62 -12.14 20.03 -17.18
N PRO A 63 -12.77 19.02 -16.54
CA PRO A 63 -12.10 18.17 -15.56
C PRO A 63 -10.95 17.38 -16.17
N ILE A 64 -9.76 17.55 -15.61
CA ILE A 64 -8.51 17.02 -16.16
C ILE A 64 -8.45 15.49 -16.10
N HIS A 65 -8.99 14.88 -15.05
CA HIS A 65 -9.01 13.42 -14.92
C HIS A 65 -9.72 12.74 -16.11
N ARG A 66 -10.71 13.40 -16.74
CA ARG A 66 -11.39 12.85 -17.92
C ARG A 66 -10.51 12.89 -19.16
N ILE A 67 -9.78 14.00 -19.35
CA ILE A 67 -8.83 14.15 -20.44
C ILE A 67 -7.74 13.07 -20.33
N ILE A 68 -7.23 12.86 -19.12
CA ILE A 68 -6.19 11.87 -18.85
C ILE A 68 -6.71 10.44 -19.06
N ALA A 69 -7.88 10.12 -18.52
CA ALA A 69 -8.50 8.82 -18.73
C ALA A 69 -8.72 8.55 -20.23
N THR A 70 -9.20 9.54 -20.99
CA THR A 70 -9.32 9.41 -22.45
C THR A 70 -7.96 9.16 -23.14
N ALA A 71 -6.89 9.82 -22.70
CA ALA A 71 -5.57 9.70 -23.33
C ALA A 71 -4.85 8.37 -23.05
N PHE A 72 -5.03 7.80 -21.86
CA PHE A 72 -4.30 6.59 -21.44
C PHE A 72 -5.16 5.32 -21.46
N HIS A 73 -6.49 5.45 -21.27
CA HIS A 73 -7.43 4.33 -21.21
C HIS A 73 -8.42 4.32 -22.39
N GLY A 74 -8.33 5.29 -23.29
CA GLY A 74 -9.25 5.45 -24.42
C GLY A 74 -10.60 6.05 -24.04
N GLU A 75 -11.48 6.16 -25.03
CA GLU A 75 -12.84 6.66 -24.84
C GLU A 75 -13.64 5.79 -23.85
N PRO A 76 -14.57 6.37 -23.08
CA PRO A 76 -15.43 5.61 -22.20
C PRO A 76 -16.23 4.57 -23.01
N PRO A 77 -16.34 3.31 -22.55
CA PRO A 77 -17.06 2.27 -23.28
C PRO A 77 -18.53 2.62 -23.57
N THR A 78 -19.18 3.36 -22.65
CA THR A 78 -20.54 3.88 -22.83
C THR A 78 -20.66 5.29 -22.26
N LYS A 79 -21.73 6.01 -22.64
CA LYS A 79 -22.03 7.36 -22.13
C LYS A 79 -22.32 7.42 -20.62
N GLU A 80 -22.61 6.28 -20.01
CA GLU A 80 -22.92 6.16 -18.59
C GLU A 80 -21.65 6.01 -17.73
N HIS A 81 -20.51 5.68 -18.35
CA HIS A 81 -19.25 5.57 -17.65
C HIS A 81 -18.77 6.93 -17.16
N VAL A 82 -18.30 6.92 -15.92
CA VAL A 82 -17.62 8.01 -15.25
C VAL A 82 -16.20 7.58 -14.94
N VAL A 83 -15.32 8.54 -14.67
CA VAL A 83 -13.97 8.23 -14.18
C VAL A 83 -14.03 8.08 -12.67
N ASP A 84 -13.53 6.95 -12.17
CA ASP A 84 -13.28 6.71 -10.75
C ASP A 84 -11.80 6.93 -10.43
N HIS A 85 -11.56 7.53 -9.27
CA HIS A 85 -10.24 7.64 -8.66
C HIS A 85 -10.10 6.50 -7.65
N ILE A 86 -9.27 5.51 -7.97
CA ILE A 86 -9.18 4.26 -7.23
C ILE A 86 -8.82 4.50 -5.75
N ASP A 87 -7.96 5.48 -5.47
CA ASP A 87 -7.56 5.88 -4.11
C ASP A 87 -8.55 6.85 -3.42
N THR A 88 -9.65 7.21 -4.06
CA THR A 88 -10.65 8.21 -3.63
C THR A 88 -10.14 9.65 -3.50
N ASN A 89 -8.91 9.94 -3.95
CA ASN A 89 -8.33 11.27 -3.99
C ASN A 89 -8.51 11.90 -5.38
N LYS A 90 -9.47 12.82 -5.50
CA LYS A 90 -9.81 13.53 -6.75
C LYS A 90 -8.68 14.39 -7.33
N GLN A 91 -7.63 14.62 -6.55
CA GLN A 91 -6.46 15.40 -6.94
C GLN A 91 -5.27 14.53 -7.39
N ASN A 92 -5.36 13.20 -7.24
CA ASN A 92 -4.38 12.25 -7.78
C ASN A 92 -4.79 11.80 -9.19
N ASN A 93 -4.39 12.56 -10.20
CA ASN A 93 -4.78 12.33 -11.59
C ASN A 93 -3.82 11.42 -12.38
N ARG A 94 -2.96 10.64 -11.71
CA ARG A 94 -2.09 9.69 -12.40
C ARG A 94 -2.93 8.64 -13.14
N PRO A 95 -2.63 8.26 -14.40
CA PRO A 95 -3.45 7.33 -15.16
C PRO A 95 -3.72 6.01 -14.45
N GLU A 96 -2.73 5.45 -13.75
CA GLU A 96 -2.85 4.22 -12.96
C GLU A 96 -3.84 4.31 -11.80
N ASN A 97 -4.21 5.53 -11.37
CA ASN A 97 -5.22 5.78 -10.35
C ASN A 97 -6.61 6.02 -10.95
N LEU A 98 -6.76 6.08 -12.28
CA LEU A 98 -8.02 6.37 -12.96
C LEU A 98 -8.56 5.11 -13.65
N ARG A 99 -9.88 4.93 -13.64
CA ARG A 99 -10.56 3.89 -14.42
C ARG A 99 -11.94 4.35 -14.88
N TRP A 100 -12.40 3.84 -16.02
CA TRP A 100 -13.79 3.98 -16.45
C TRP A 100 -14.66 2.97 -15.70
N VAL A 101 -15.71 3.45 -15.04
CA VAL A 101 -16.72 2.62 -14.37
C VAL A 101 -18.08 3.28 -14.49
N THR A 102 -19.15 2.50 -14.47
CA THR A 102 -20.49 3.01 -14.19
C THR A 102 -20.62 3.44 -12.73
N ARG A 103 -21.66 4.21 -12.40
CA ARG A 103 -21.91 4.61 -10.99
C ARG A 103 -22.15 3.40 -10.09
N LEU A 104 -22.83 2.37 -10.59
CA LEU A 104 -23.09 1.13 -9.87
C LEU A 104 -21.79 0.34 -9.65
N GLU A 105 -20.99 0.15 -10.70
CA GLU A 105 -19.69 -0.51 -10.58
C GLU A 105 -18.77 0.23 -9.61
N ASN A 106 -18.77 1.56 -9.58
CA ASN A 106 -17.98 2.30 -8.60
C ASN A 106 -18.38 1.95 -7.17
N ILE A 107 -19.68 1.85 -6.89
CA ILE A 107 -20.19 1.51 -5.55
C ILE A 107 -19.76 0.09 -5.17
N LEU A 108 -19.85 -0.87 -6.11
CA LEU A 108 -19.59 -2.28 -5.83
C LEU A 108 -18.09 -2.64 -5.84
N LEU A 109 -17.30 -2.03 -6.73
CA LEU A 109 -15.89 -2.38 -6.97
C LEU A 109 -14.89 -1.49 -6.22
N ASN A 110 -15.35 -0.47 -5.49
CA ASN A 110 -14.49 0.37 -4.66
C ASN A 110 -14.84 0.15 -3.18
N PRO A 111 -14.07 -0.70 -2.45
CA PRO A 111 -14.36 -1.03 -1.05
C PRO A 111 -14.44 0.21 -0.15
N ILE A 112 -13.65 1.24 -0.44
CA ILE A 112 -13.63 2.49 0.32
C ILE A 112 -14.95 3.24 0.12
N THR A 113 -15.46 3.29 -1.12
CA THR A 113 -16.76 3.90 -1.44
C THR A 113 -17.91 3.09 -0.85
N ALA A 114 -17.89 1.77 -1.00
CA ALA A 114 -18.86 0.84 -0.43
C ALA A 114 -19.00 1.03 1.09
N ARG A 115 -17.87 1.01 1.80
CA ARG A 115 -17.85 1.18 3.26
C ARG A 115 -18.43 2.52 3.71
N ARG A 116 -18.14 3.61 2.99
CA ARG A 116 -18.72 4.93 3.30
C ARG A 116 -20.23 4.91 3.16
N ILE A 117 -20.75 4.24 2.14
CA ILE A 117 -22.19 4.10 1.92
C ILE A 117 -22.80 3.28 3.06
N GLU A 118 -22.22 2.14 3.44
CA GLU A 118 -22.68 1.34 4.58
C GLU A 118 -22.74 2.14 5.88
N LEU A 119 -21.71 2.94 6.18
CA LEU A 119 -21.69 3.72 7.42
C LEU A 119 -22.76 4.82 7.47
N VAL A 120 -23.11 5.40 6.32
CA VAL A 120 -24.11 6.48 6.23
C VAL A 120 -25.52 5.91 6.10
N CYS A 121 -25.67 4.82 5.35
CA CYS A 121 -26.95 4.27 4.93
C CYS A 121 -27.37 3.02 5.70
N GLY A 122 -26.44 2.39 6.45
CA GLY A 122 -26.65 1.12 7.14
C GLY A 122 -26.43 -0.11 6.24
N SER A 123 -26.89 -0.05 5.00
CA SER A 123 -26.77 -1.12 4.00
C SER A 123 -26.55 -0.55 2.59
N ILE A 124 -25.76 -1.25 1.78
CA ILE A 124 -25.56 -0.93 0.37
C ILE A 124 -26.83 -1.24 -0.42
N GLU A 125 -27.50 -2.34 -0.11
CA GLU A 125 -28.74 -2.76 -0.75
C GLU A 125 -29.85 -1.73 -0.54
N GLU A 126 -29.97 -1.19 0.68
CA GLU A 126 -30.95 -0.14 0.99
C GLU A 126 -30.64 1.16 0.24
N PHE A 127 -29.34 1.51 0.14
CA PHE A 127 -28.91 2.64 -0.67
C PHE A 127 -29.22 2.44 -2.16
N LEU A 128 -28.96 1.25 -2.72
CA LEU A 128 -29.23 0.96 -4.13
C LEU A 128 -30.73 0.92 -4.44
N ALA A 129 -31.56 0.49 -3.48
CA ALA A 129 -33.01 0.46 -3.65
C ALA A 129 -33.61 1.87 -3.76
N ASP A 130 -33.13 2.83 -2.97
CA ASP A 130 -33.54 4.24 -3.09
C ASP A 130 -32.45 5.20 -2.60
N PRO A 131 -31.53 5.63 -3.48
CA PRO A 131 -30.44 6.55 -3.13
C PRO A 131 -30.95 7.92 -2.66
N SER A 132 -32.17 8.31 -3.06
CA SER A 132 -32.70 9.65 -2.78
C SER A 132 -32.95 9.87 -1.28
N LYS A 133 -33.28 8.82 -0.54
CA LYS A 133 -33.48 8.83 0.93
C LYS A 133 -32.24 9.24 1.73
N PHE A 134 -31.06 9.10 1.14
CA PHE A 134 -29.79 9.31 1.82
C PHE A 134 -29.08 10.59 1.37
N ARG A 135 -29.65 11.36 0.43
CA ARG A 135 -29.01 12.54 -0.17
C ARG A 135 -28.52 13.55 0.87
N ASP A 136 -29.31 13.80 1.91
CA ASP A 136 -28.99 14.76 2.96
C ASP A 136 -28.06 14.22 4.05
N LYS A 137 -27.77 12.91 4.04
CA LYS A 137 -26.92 12.26 5.05
C LYS A 137 -25.43 12.28 4.69
N PHE A 138 -25.09 12.52 3.43
CA PHE A 138 -23.70 12.68 3.02
C PHE A 138 -23.24 14.10 3.34
N GLN A 139 -22.28 14.22 4.27
CA GLN A 139 -21.66 15.52 4.58
C GLN A 139 -20.94 16.09 3.36
N GLU A 140 -20.95 17.41 3.23
CA GLU A 140 -20.17 18.11 2.20
C GLU A 140 -18.69 17.68 2.27
N PRO A 141 -18.09 17.24 1.15
CA PRO A 141 -16.72 16.77 1.18
C PRO A 141 -15.78 17.92 1.51
N ASN A 142 -15.07 17.82 2.64
CA ASN A 142 -13.97 18.73 2.91
C ASN A 142 -12.80 18.38 1.97
N TYR A 143 -12.61 19.15 0.90
CA TYR A 143 -11.51 18.94 -0.05
C TYR A 143 -10.15 19.41 0.46
N ALA A 144 -10.06 20.04 1.64
CA ALA A 144 -8.81 20.61 2.16
C ALA A 144 -7.70 19.56 2.39
N TRP A 145 -8.07 18.27 2.50
CA TRP A 145 -7.11 17.18 2.63
C TRP A 145 -6.67 16.58 1.31
N MET A 146 -7.47 16.73 0.25
CA MET A 146 -7.08 16.28 -1.07
C MET A 146 -5.95 17.20 -1.51
N CYS A 147 -4.79 16.61 -1.75
CA CYS A 147 -3.65 17.31 -2.30
C CYS A 147 -2.94 16.42 -3.31
N THR A 148 -2.10 17.04 -4.12
CA THR A 148 -1.19 16.31 -4.98
C THR A 148 -0.10 15.67 -4.12
N VAL A 149 -0.01 14.34 -4.17
CA VAL A 149 0.85 13.51 -3.33
C VAL A 149 1.90 12.79 -4.17
N SER A 150 3.00 12.35 -3.55
CA SER A 150 3.95 11.44 -4.20
C SER A 150 3.31 10.08 -4.47
N VAL A 151 3.94 9.27 -5.33
CA VAL A 151 3.47 7.89 -5.60
C VAL A 151 3.45 7.07 -4.31
N GLN A 152 4.48 7.22 -3.47
CA GLN A 152 4.57 6.51 -2.19
C GLN A 152 3.47 6.96 -1.21
N GLU A 153 3.23 8.27 -1.11
CA GLU A 153 2.18 8.83 -0.25
C GLU A 153 0.78 8.40 -0.70
N ALA A 154 0.52 8.39 -2.02
CA ALA A 154 -0.73 7.91 -2.59
C ALA A 154 -0.96 6.43 -2.23
N GLN A 155 0.05 5.59 -2.41
CA GLN A 155 -0.02 4.17 -2.09
C GLN A 155 -0.27 3.95 -0.59
N ALA A 156 0.47 4.66 0.28
CA ALA A 156 0.28 4.57 1.72
C ALA A 156 -1.11 5.05 2.16
N SER A 157 -1.64 6.10 1.53
CA SER A 157 -3.00 6.60 1.79
C SER A 157 -4.06 5.58 1.35
N LYS A 158 -3.90 5.02 0.15
CA LYS A 158 -4.79 3.99 -0.39
C LYS A 158 -4.81 2.74 0.49
N SER A 159 -3.65 2.22 0.88
CA SER A 159 -3.55 1.05 1.77
C SER A 159 -4.25 1.29 3.11
N ARG A 160 -4.06 2.47 3.72
CA ARG A 160 -4.77 2.85 4.96
C ARG A 160 -6.29 2.87 4.79
N LEU A 161 -6.78 3.44 3.68
CA LEU A 161 -8.21 3.50 3.40
C LEU A 161 -8.81 2.12 3.10
N LEU A 162 -8.08 1.23 2.44
CA LEU A 162 -8.51 -0.15 2.21
C LEU A 162 -8.58 -0.95 3.53
N ALA A 163 -7.54 -0.88 4.35
CA ALA A 163 -7.55 -1.52 5.67
C ALA A 163 -8.68 -0.98 6.56
N TRP A 164 -8.97 0.32 6.47
CA TRP A 164 -10.15 0.90 7.13
C TRP A 164 -11.46 0.35 6.57
N ALA A 165 -11.58 0.21 5.24
CA ALA A 165 -12.77 -0.31 4.59
C ALA A 165 -13.09 -1.74 5.03
N GLU A 166 -12.06 -2.57 5.20
CA GLU A 166 -12.17 -3.94 5.73
C GLU A 166 -12.45 -3.97 7.23
N SER A 167 -12.12 -2.91 7.96
CA SER A 167 -12.36 -2.84 9.39
C SER A 167 -13.83 -2.55 9.71
N ASN A 168 -14.41 -3.32 10.64
CA ASN A 168 -15.72 -3.03 11.21
C ASN A 168 -15.74 -1.80 12.15
N LYS A 169 -14.69 -0.97 12.13
CA LYS A 169 -14.53 0.16 13.05
C LYS A 169 -15.05 1.46 12.43
N PRO A 170 -15.82 2.29 13.17
CA PRO A 170 -16.13 3.64 12.73
C PRO A 170 -14.86 4.50 12.70
N LEU A 171 -14.86 5.56 11.89
CA LEU A 171 -13.78 6.55 11.86
C LEU A 171 -13.62 7.17 13.27
N ARG A 172 -12.50 6.91 13.95
CA ARG A 172 -12.13 7.61 15.20
C ARG A 172 -11.19 8.77 14.87
N GLY A 173 -11.57 10.00 15.26
CA GLY A 173 -10.65 11.15 15.30
C GLY A 173 -10.92 12.32 14.35
N GLY A 174 -12.13 12.88 14.33
CA GLY A 174 -12.37 14.17 13.66
C GLY A 174 -12.55 14.11 12.13
N LYS A 175 -12.33 15.25 11.44
CA LYS A 175 -12.58 15.39 10.00
C LYS A 175 -11.60 14.50 9.22
N LEU A 176 -12.06 13.91 8.10
CA LEU A 176 -11.30 12.98 7.26
C LEU A 176 -9.88 13.47 6.89
N GLY A 177 -9.71 14.79 6.77
CA GLY A 177 -8.41 15.40 6.51
C GLY A 177 -7.38 15.31 7.62
N ASP A 178 -7.84 15.36 8.87
CA ASP A 178 -6.99 15.26 10.05
C ASP A 178 -6.47 13.82 10.23
N TRP A 179 -7.21 12.83 9.73
CA TRP A 179 -6.81 11.41 9.73
C TRP A 179 -5.82 11.07 8.60
N ILE A 180 -6.03 11.62 7.40
CA ILE A 180 -5.17 11.37 6.23
C ILE A 180 -3.81 12.06 6.38
N HIS A 181 -3.77 13.26 6.98
CA HIS A 181 -2.59 14.11 7.16
C HIS A 181 -2.18 14.32 8.62
N ASN A 182 -2.46 13.41 9.56
CA ASN A 182 -2.05 13.59 10.96
C ASN A 182 -0.51 13.63 11.10
N ARG A 183 0.10 14.79 10.81
CA ARG A 183 1.53 15.09 10.89
C ARG A 183 1.93 15.51 12.30
N ARG A 184 1.01 15.53 13.26
CA ARG A 184 1.31 15.84 14.67
C ARG A 184 0.66 14.81 15.59
N SER A 185 1.49 13.83 15.94
CA SER A 185 1.52 13.12 17.21
C SER A 185 0.17 12.68 17.79
N GLN A 186 -0.31 11.52 17.33
CA GLN A 186 -0.83 10.53 18.26
C GLN A 186 -0.20 9.17 17.96
N ASN A 187 0.44 8.61 18.98
CA ASN A 187 0.98 7.26 19.05
C ASN A 187 -0.14 6.22 18.83
N VAL A 188 -0.50 5.98 17.58
CA VAL A 188 -1.35 4.86 17.17
C VAL A 188 -0.57 4.08 16.12
N ARG A 189 -0.24 2.84 16.47
CA ARG A 189 0.52 1.87 15.69
C ARG A 189 0.12 1.90 14.22
N ILE A 190 1.05 2.38 13.41
CA ILE A 190 1.08 2.22 11.96
C ILE A 190 1.19 0.71 11.72
N GLU A 191 0.20 0.06 11.13
CA GLU A 191 0.49 -1.16 10.38
C GLU A 191 1.23 -0.72 9.12
N GLU A 192 2.55 -0.69 9.25
CA GLU A 192 3.48 -0.33 8.20
C GLU A 192 3.25 -1.26 7.01
N VAL A 193 2.99 -0.68 5.83
CA VAL A 193 3.45 -1.32 4.58
C VAL A 193 4.92 -1.61 4.82
N PRO A 194 5.34 -2.88 4.88
CA PRO A 194 6.63 -3.17 5.47
C PRO A 194 7.72 -2.45 4.68
N GLU A 195 8.47 -1.59 5.38
CA GLU A 195 9.67 -1.00 4.82
C GLU A 195 10.70 -2.11 4.70
N PHE A 196 10.65 -2.83 3.57
CA PHE A 196 11.62 -3.85 3.26
C PHE A 196 12.94 -3.19 2.90
N THR A 197 13.97 -3.45 3.70
CA THR A 197 15.33 -3.08 3.32
C THR A 197 15.93 -4.21 2.48
N ASN A 198 16.87 -3.86 1.60
CA ASN A 198 17.56 -4.86 0.78
C ASN A 198 18.41 -5.76 1.67
N SER A 199 18.30 -7.08 1.47
CA SER A 199 19.23 -8.07 2.00
C SER A 199 20.51 -8.09 1.15
N LEU A 200 21.58 -8.71 1.66
CA LEU A 200 22.76 -9.07 0.86
C LEU A 200 22.48 -10.27 -0.08
N THR A 201 21.33 -10.93 0.08
CA THR A 201 20.91 -12.07 -0.74
C THR A 201 19.90 -11.63 -1.81
N LEU A 202 20.15 -11.99 -3.07
CA LEU A 202 19.46 -11.45 -4.26
C LEU A 202 17.93 -11.53 -4.20
N ASN A 203 17.38 -12.69 -3.82
CA ASN A 203 15.93 -12.93 -3.75
C ASN A 203 15.34 -12.70 -2.36
N ALA A 204 16.08 -12.06 -1.46
CA ALA A 204 15.63 -11.80 -0.11
C ALA A 204 15.46 -10.30 0.17
N LYS A 205 14.49 -10.01 1.01
CA LYS A 205 14.21 -8.71 1.60
C LYS A 205 14.17 -8.89 3.11
N GLN A 206 14.49 -7.84 3.84
CA GLN A 206 14.53 -7.89 5.30
C GLN A 206 13.60 -6.85 5.91
N LYS A 207 12.83 -7.27 6.90
CA LYS A 207 11.90 -6.45 7.70
C LYS A 207 12.33 -6.50 9.17
N SER A 208 12.37 -5.34 9.84
CA SER A 208 12.82 -5.23 11.24
C SER A 208 14.30 -5.58 11.49
N TRP A 209 15.11 -5.71 10.43
CA TRP A 209 16.57 -5.87 10.51
C TRP A 209 17.26 -4.51 10.31
N LYS A 210 18.22 -4.17 11.19
CA LYS A 210 18.97 -2.90 11.09
C LYS A 210 20.15 -2.95 10.13
N THR A 211 20.73 -4.13 9.92
CA THR A 211 21.94 -4.32 9.12
C THR A 211 21.61 -5.19 7.92
N PRO A 212 22.02 -4.82 6.70
CA PRO A 212 21.95 -5.71 5.55
C PRO A 212 22.57 -7.06 5.87
N THR A 213 21.78 -8.11 5.75
CA THR A 213 22.10 -9.46 6.23
C THR A 213 21.96 -10.44 5.07
N GLU A 214 22.90 -11.36 4.96
CA GLU A 214 22.86 -12.49 4.03
C GLU A 214 22.07 -13.65 4.65
N PHE A 215 21.24 -14.32 3.85
CA PHE A 215 20.49 -15.51 4.21
C PHE A 215 20.96 -16.71 3.36
N PRO A 216 22.01 -17.43 3.76
CA PRO A 216 22.67 -18.45 2.92
C PRO A 216 21.77 -19.61 2.48
N CYS A 217 20.73 -19.92 3.25
CA CYS A 217 19.78 -20.98 2.92
C CYS A 217 18.63 -20.50 2.01
N CYS A 218 18.53 -19.21 1.70
CA CYS A 218 17.44 -18.66 0.91
C CYS A 218 17.48 -19.17 -0.55
N PRO A 219 16.40 -19.78 -1.06
CA PRO A 219 16.33 -20.27 -2.44
C PRO A 219 16.60 -19.17 -3.48
N GLN A 220 17.44 -19.48 -4.46
CA GLN A 220 17.65 -18.62 -5.65
C GLN A 220 16.77 -19.03 -6.84
N GLN A 221 16.30 -20.28 -6.83
CA GLN A 221 15.34 -20.83 -7.78
C GLN A 221 14.29 -21.56 -6.95
N PHE A 222 13.03 -21.36 -7.30
CA PHE A 222 11.89 -21.97 -6.62
C PHE A 222 10.73 -22.20 -7.60
N GLY A 223 9.91 -23.21 -7.31
CA GLY A 223 8.76 -23.61 -8.09
C GLY A 223 7.46 -23.01 -7.58
N THR A 224 6.41 -23.84 -7.50
CA THR A 224 5.05 -23.39 -7.18
C THR A 224 4.84 -23.06 -5.71
N ASN A 225 5.71 -23.55 -4.81
CA ASN A 225 5.57 -23.34 -3.37
C ASN A 225 6.88 -22.86 -2.71
N PRO A 226 7.16 -21.54 -2.75
CA PRO A 226 8.45 -20.99 -2.34
C PRO A 226 8.81 -21.25 -0.87
N ILE A 227 7.84 -21.19 0.05
CA ILE A 227 8.08 -21.31 1.48
C ILE A 227 8.34 -22.77 1.88
N LEU A 228 7.58 -23.71 1.32
CA LEU A 228 7.85 -25.14 1.50
C LEU A 228 9.26 -25.49 1.02
N GLU A 229 9.62 -25.06 -0.18
CA GLU A 229 10.97 -25.30 -0.74
C GLU A 229 12.09 -24.64 0.06
N TYR A 230 11.82 -23.48 0.68
CA TYR A 230 12.77 -22.89 1.62
C TYR A 230 12.92 -23.77 2.87
N SER A 231 11.82 -24.25 3.45
CA SER A 231 11.87 -25.12 4.62
C SER A 231 12.69 -26.40 4.39
N GLU A 232 12.62 -26.99 3.19
CA GLU A 232 13.40 -28.18 2.81
C GLU A 232 14.91 -27.93 2.75
N LYS A 233 15.33 -26.68 2.50
CA LYS A 233 16.75 -26.28 2.50
C LYS A 233 17.29 -25.99 3.91
N LEU A 234 16.43 -25.79 4.90
CA LEU A 234 16.85 -25.56 6.27
C LEU A 234 17.28 -26.86 6.95
N LYS A 235 18.34 -26.77 7.75
CA LYS A 235 18.80 -27.85 8.64
C LYS A 235 19.26 -27.24 9.95
N VAL A 236 18.91 -27.88 11.07
CA VAL A 236 19.42 -27.50 12.39
C VAL A 236 20.96 -27.50 12.36
N LYS A 237 21.57 -26.55 13.05
CA LYS A 237 23.02 -26.23 13.05
C LYS A 237 23.57 -25.58 11.79
N LYS A 238 22.76 -25.30 10.75
CA LYS A 238 23.20 -24.47 9.61
C LYS A 238 23.09 -22.98 9.94
N VAL A 239 23.84 -22.17 9.20
CA VAL A 239 23.81 -20.71 9.30
C VAL A 239 22.52 -20.21 8.64
N PHE A 240 21.69 -19.52 9.42
CA PHE A 240 20.48 -18.89 8.91
C PHE A 240 20.77 -17.50 8.35
N SER A 241 21.47 -16.69 9.13
CA SER A 241 21.73 -15.28 8.82
C SER A 241 23.16 -14.90 9.16
N LEU A 242 23.78 -14.10 8.30
CA LEU A 242 25.17 -13.65 8.45
C LEU A 242 25.28 -12.18 8.03
N ASN A 243 25.91 -11.36 8.87
CA ASN A 243 26.33 -10.01 8.52
C ASN A 243 27.68 -9.71 9.18
N GLN A 244 28.15 -8.46 9.06
CA GLN A 244 29.45 -8.04 9.59
C GLN A 244 29.57 -8.07 11.13
N TYR A 245 28.44 -8.15 11.86
CA TYR A 245 28.41 -8.12 13.33
C TYR A 245 27.93 -9.43 13.96
N SER A 246 27.07 -10.18 13.27
CA SER A 246 26.43 -11.36 13.85
C SER A 246 26.30 -12.51 12.86
N LYS A 247 26.33 -13.71 13.43
CA LYS A 247 26.10 -14.97 12.73
C LYS A 247 25.14 -15.80 13.57
N SER A 248 24.01 -16.18 12.97
CA SER A 248 22.95 -16.94 13.65
C SER A 248 22.87 -18.35 13.10
N ILE A 249 22.78 -19.32 14.00
CA ILE A 249 22.74 -20.76 13.72
C ILE A 249 21.33 -21.27 14.02
N ILE A 250 20.74 -22.04 13.11
CA ILE A 250 19.39 -22.60 13.27
C ILE A 250 19.36 -23.59 14.44
N GLU A 251 18.51 -23.33 15.43
CA GLU A 251 18.18 -24.25 16.52
C GLU A 251 16.92 -25.04 16.19
N ASN A 252 15.89 -24.38 15.65
CA ASN A 252 14.63 -25.00 15.28
C ASN A 252 13.94 -24.22 14.16
N PHE A 253 13.01 -24.84 13.44
CA PHE A 253 12.16 -24.17 12.46
C PHE A 253 10.85 -24.93 12.27
N ALA A 254 9.80 -24.22 11.85
CA ALA A 254 8.48 -24.77 11.60
C ALA A 254 7.77 -24.01 10.47
N ILE A 255 6.88 -24.69 9.77
CA ILE A 255 6.05 -24.12 8.70
C ILE A 255 4.58 -24.07 9.14
N SER A 256 3.86 -23.04 8.71
CA SER A 256 2.42 -22.93 8.92
C SER A 256 1.65 -24.01 8.15
N LYS A 257 0.42 -24.33 8.61
CA LYS A 257 -0.42 -25.39 8.00
C LYS A 257 -0.82 -25.11 6.55
N ASP A 258 -0.90 -23.84 6.19
CA ASP A 258 -1.19 -23.33 4.85
C ASP A 258 0.07 -23.09 4.01
N GLU A 259 1.25 -23.40 4.55
CA GLU A 259 2.56 -23.32 3.89
C GLU A 259 2.92 -21.90 3.42
N THR A 260 2.36 -20.87 4.06
CA THR A 260 2.60 -19.45 3.72
C THR A 260 3.65 -18.78 4.61
N VAL A 261 3.94 -19.35 5.78
CA VAL A 261 4.86 -18.78 6.79
C VAL A 261 5.85 -19.82 7.26
N LEU A 262 7.13 -19.42 7.36
CA LEU A 262 8.21 -20.23 7.92
C LEU A 262 8.83 -19.49 9.12
N TRP A 263 8.80 -20.11 10.30
CA TRP A 263 9.44 -19.59 11.50
C TRP A 263 10.77 -20.27 11.73
N ILE A 264 11.80 -19.51 12.09
CA ILE A 264 13.15 -20.00 12.36
C ILE A 264 13.63 -19.43 13.70
N MET A 265 13.89 -20.33 14.64
CA MET A 265 14.57 -20.01 15.89
C MET A 265 16.07 -20.24 15.72
N CYS A 266 16.86 -19.23 16.07
CA CYS A 266 18.31 -19.26 15.92
C CYS A 266 19.03 -18.96 17.25
N LYS A 267 20.27 -19.43 17.35
CA LYS A 267 21.24 -19.06 18.38
C LYS A 267 22.44 -18.33 17.75
N SER A 268 22.89 -17.24 18.36
CA SER A 268 24.12 -16.54 18.00
C SER A 268 25.31 -17.48 18.13
N SER A 269 26.24 -17.40 17.17
CA SER A 269 27.52 -18.09 17.29
C SER A 269 28.50 -17.40 18.25
N ASP A 270 28.22 -16.17 18.67
CA ASP A 270 29.01 -15.46 19.68
C ASP A 270 28.59 -15.92 21.08
N GLU A 271 29.53 -16.53 21.81
CA GLU A 271 29.31 -17.02 23.17
C GLU A 271 29.10 -15.89 24.20
N ASN A 272 29.55 -14.67 23.88
CA ASN A 272 29.39 -13.49 24.73
C ASN A 272 28.12 -12.68 24.41
N ALA A 273 27.26 -13.17 23.50
CA ALA A 273 26.05 -12.46 23.13
C ALA A 273 25.09 -12.34 24.32
N ILE A 274 24.71 -11.09 24.65
CA ILE A 274 23.79 -10.77 25.76
C ILE A 274 22.42 -11.44 25.57
N LYS A 275 21.89 -11.41 24.34
CA LYS A 275 20.65 -12.09 23.94
C LYS A 275 20.98 -13.11 22.86
N PRO A 276 21.44 -14.32 23.23
CA PRO A 276 22.00 -15.27 22.28
C PRO A 276 20.93 -15.96 21.44
N TYR A 277 19.64 -15.89 21.78
CA TYR A 277 18.58 -16.50 20.99
C TYR A 277 17.82 -15.45 20.18
N SER A 278 17.34 -15.83 19.00
CA SER A 278 16.59 -14.95 18.10
C SER A 278 15.53 -15.70 17.32
N LEU A 279 14.49 -14.99 16.90
CA LEU A 279 13.39 -15.54 16.11
C LEU A 279 13.22 -14.73 14.83
N ALA A 280 13.06 -15.43 13.72
CA ALA A 280 12.74 -14.87 12.43
C ALA A 280 11.51 -15.55 11.83
N GLU A 281 10.79 -14.79 11.03
CA GLU A 281 9.64 -15.23 10.23
C GLU A 281 9.97 -14.96 8.77
N VAL A 282 9.61 -15.89 7.90
CA VAL A 282 9.80 -15.77 6.46
C VAL A 282 8.46 -15.94 5.77
N THR A 283 8.12 -14.97 4.93
CA THR A 283 6.95 -15.00 4.03
C THR A 283 7.41 -14.76 2.60
N TYR A 284 6.56 -15.06 1.62
CA TYR A 284 6.86 -14.83 0.20
C TYR A 284 5.89 -13.81 -0.37
N LEU A 285 6.41 -12.68 -0.84
CA LEU A 285 5.61 -11.54 -1.31
C LEU A 285 6.32 -10.80 -2.45
N ASN A 286 5.57 -10.47 -3.51
CA ASN A 286 6.06 -9.71 -4.67
C ASN A 286 7.37 -10.27 -5.27
N ASP A 287 7.44 -11.59 -5.41
CA ASP A 287 8.60 -12.34 -5.91
C ASP A 287 9.85 -12.36 -5.01
N TYR A 288 9.73 -11.96 -3.74
CA TYR A 288 10.83 -11.99 -2.76
C TYR A 288 10.49 -12.83 -1.52
N PHE A 289 11.52 -13.47 -0.96
CA PHE A 289 11.49 -13.96 0.41
C PHE A 289 11.68 -12.80 1.38
N VAL A 290 10.71 -12.58 2.25
CA VAL A 290 10.71 -11.51 3.23
C VAL A 290 11.08 -12.10 4.58
N HIS A 291 12.28 -11.79 5.06
CA HIS A 291 12.78 -12.17 6.38
C HIS A 291 12.44 -11.09 7.40
N ASN A 292 11.45 -11.36 8.25
CA ASN A 292 11.02 -10.51 9.34
C ASN A 292 11.72 -10.93 10.65
N TYR A 293 12.38 -10.00 11.32
CA TYR A 293 12.96 -10.23 12.63
C TYR A 293 11.91 -10.05 13.73
N LEU A 294 11.64 -11.11 14.51
CA LEU A 294 10.62 -11.11 15.57
C LEU A 294 11.19 -10.76 16.96
N GLY A 295 12.51 -10.82 17.14
CA GLY A 295 13.15 -10.42 18.39
C GLY A 295 14.33 -11.30 18.79
N SER A 296 14.98 -10.90 19.90
CA SER A 296 16.02 -11.68 20.57
C SER A 296 15.70 -11.85 22.05
N PHE A 297 16.22 -12.96 22.59
CA PHE A 297 15.88 -13.49 23.90
C PHE A 297 17.16 -13.81 24.68
N PHE A 298 17.12 -13.58 25.99
CA PHE A 298 18.20 -13.90 26.92
C PHE A 298 18.35 -15.40 27.11
N LYS A 299 17.22 -16.11 27.18
CA LYS A 299 17.18 -17.54 27.46
C LYS A 299 16.41 -18.30 26.39
N LYS A 300 16.66 -19.62 26.34
CA LYS A 300 16.11 -20.49 25.30
C LYS A 300 14.61 -20.67 25.44
N ASP A 301 14.13 -20.83 26.67
CA ASP A 301 12.73 -20.92 27.06
C ASP A 301 11.91 -19.71 26.57
N GLY A 302 12.46 -18.49 26.69
CA GLY A 302 11.83 -17.28 26.16
C GLY A 302 11.65 -17.33 24.63
N ALA A 303 12.68 -17.78 23.91
CA ALA A 303 12.60 -17.96 22.46
C ALA A 303 11.64 -19.10 22.06
N GLU A 304 11.65 -20.22 22.78
CA GLU A 304 10.75 -21.37 22.56
C GLU A 304 9.29 -21.01 22.81
N LYS A 305 9.02 -20.20 23.84
CA LYS A 305 7.69 -19.66 24.12
C LYS A 305 7.18 -18.83 22.94
N GLN A 306 7.95 -17.84 22.49
CA GLN A 306 7.53 -17.00 21.36
C GLN A 306 7.43 -17.78 20.05
N PHE A 307 8.34 -18.74 19.81
CA PHE A 307 8.28 -19.64 18.66
C PHE A 307 7.00 -20.49 18.66
N THR A 308 6.57 -20.98 19.84
CA THR A 308 5.33 -21.75 20.00
C THR A 308 4.10 -20.89 19.76
N LEU A 309 4.06 -19.69 20.35
CA LEU A 309 2.95 -18.75 20.22
C LEU A 309 2.81 -18.23 18.79
N ALA A 310 3.92 -18.00 18.08
CA ALA A 310 3.91 -17.56 16.68
C ALA A 310 3.22 -18.57 15.75
N GLN A 311 3.30 -19.87 16.07
CA GLN A 311 2.61 -20.94 15.35
C GLN A 311 1.12 -21.06 15.70
N GLY A 312 0.62 -20.26 16.64
CA GLY A 312 -0.74 -20.36 17.17
C GLY A 312 -0.95 -21.56 18.11
N LEU A 313 0.13 -22.11 18.67
CA LEU A 313 0.09 -23.22 19.63
C LEU A 313 0.06 -22.71 21.08
N GLU A 314 -0.51 -23.52 21.98
CA GLU A 314 -0.53 -23.21 23.41
C GLU A 314 0.84 -23.47 24.05
N TRP A 315 1.33 -22.51 24.85
CA TRP A 315 2.55 -22.66 25.62
C TRP A 315 2.27 -23.19 27.02
N THR A 316 2.85 -24.34 27.37
CA THR A 316 2.67 -25.00 28.68
C THR A 316 3.88 -24.88 29.60
N GLY A 317 4.97 -24.22 29.17
CA GLY A 317 6.24 -24.13 29.92
C GLY A 317 6.28 -23.05 31.01
N GLY A 318 5.16 -22.38 31.31
CA GLY A 318 5.06 -21.38 32.37
C GLY A 318 5.62 -20.00 32.02
N GLU A 319 5.99 -19.25 33.06
CA GLU A 319 6.61 -17.92 32.95
C GLU A 319 8.10 -18.06 32.59
N THR A 320 8.55 -17.24 31.64
CA THR A 320 9.95 -17.29 31.15
C THR A 320 10.75 -16.09 31.64
N PHE A 321 12.08 -16.22 31.72
CA PHE A 321 12.96 -15.14 32.17
C PHE A 321 12.77 -13.83 31.38
N ASP A 322 12.57 -13.94 30.07
CA ASP A 322 12.36 -12.80 29.16
C ASP A 322 11.06 -12.01 29.41
N GLU A 323 10.12 -12.52 30.22
CA GLU A 323 8.89 -11.80 30.60
C GLU A 323 9.06 -10.92 31.84
N GLN A 324 10.14 -11.14 32.59
CA GLN A 324 10.43 -10.43 33.85
C GLN A 324 11.37 -9.24 33.65
N CYS A 325 11.80 -8.97 32.41
CA CYS A 325 12.80 -7.97 32.04
C CYS A 325 12.25 -6.94 31.06
#